data_AF-A0A7X2LJM9-F1
#
_entry.id   AF-A0A7X2LJM9-F1
#
_cell.length_a   1.000
_cell.length_b   1.000
_cell.length_c   1.000
_cell.angle_alpha   90.00
_cell.angle_beta   90.00
_cell.angle_gamma   90.00
#
_symmetry.space_group_name_H-M   'P 1'
#
loop_
_entity.id
_entity.type
_entity.pdbx_description
1 polymer ?
#
loop_
_entity_poly.entity_id
_entity_poly.type
_entity_poly.pdbx_seq_one_letter_code
_entity_poly.pdbx_strand_id
1 'polypeptide(L)'
;MTTTSLERTRAALQAIADAGAEGARIFTQVYADTALQAAAAADARAAAGICLGPLDGRIVSVKDLFDVAGETTTAGSKVRHTAAPAERDAVIVQRLRAAGAVIIGKTNMTEFAFSGIGINPHYGTPGNARDAARIPGGSSSGAGVAVARGMCEIAIGSDTGGSIRIPAALNGVTGFKPTQARVPREGAFPLSFSLDTVGPLSRSVLDCAQTDAVLAQQPWPPLVPRTVAGLRVAVPRGLLFTQAEDQVLAAFEQTLAGLRAAQVRTTDVSLDTWLGAPFQLQEQGTLIAAEAAHIHRELLAAGQTDQLDALVLSRIRRGETITAAHYVGVQQARAQLQTQLDAALADFDLLALPTVPVVAPTIESLDDADTFHRTNMLVLRNPSVFNFYDLPAVSLPLPRAAGELPVGLMLVGKRHGDRELLSVAAAVQSSLTA
;
A
#
# COMPACT_ATOMS: atom_id res chain seq x y z
N MET A 1 -1.08 7.71 -33.55
CA MET A 1 -1.62 6.38 -33.21
C MET A 1 -1.39 6.18 -31.73
N THR A 2 -2.42 5.78 -30.98
CA THR A 2 -2.30 5.41 -29.57
C THR A 2 -1.52 4.10 -29.45
N THR A 3 -0.51 4.04 -28.57
CA THR A 3 0.29 2.83 -28.31
C THR A 3 -0.62 1.69 -27.86
N THR A 4 -0.48 0.49 -28.43
CA THR A 4 -1.36 -0.65 -28.13
C THR A 4 -1.04 -1.29 -26.78
N SER A 5 -1.95 -2.10 -26.23
CA SER A 5 -1.70 -2.88 -25.01
C SER A 5 -0.48 -3.79 -25.19
N LEU A 6 -0.36 -4.46 -26.34
CA LEU A 6 0.76 -5.36 -26.63
C LEU A 6 2.11 -4.62 -26.67
N GLU A 7 2.16 -3.44 -27.27
CA GLU A 7 3.36 -2.60 -27.30
C GLU A 7 3.76 -2.16 -25.89
N ARG A 8 2.81 -1.69 -25.07
CA ARG A 8 3.07 -1.33 -23.67
C ARG A 8 3.54 -2.53 -22.85
N THR A 9 2.94 -3.71 -23.03
CA THR A 9 3.34 -4.94 -22.31
C THR A 9 4.74 -5.38 -22.69
N ARG A 10 5.12 -5.31 -23.98
CA ARG A 10 6.50 -5.58 -24.41
C ARG A 10 7.49 -4.62 -23.78
N ALA A 11 7.18 -3.32 -23.76
CA ALA A 11 8.04 -2.32 -23.13
C ALA A 11 8.21 -2.58 -21.62
N ALA A 12 7.13 -2.95 -20.92
CA ALA A 12 7.18 -3.30 -19.50
C ALA A 12 8.02 -4.56 -19.23
N LEU A 13 7.84 -5.62 -20.02
CA LEU A 13 8.64 -6.85 -19.91
C LEU A 13 10.13 -6.58 -20.21
N GLN A 14 10.42 -5.74 -21.22
CA GLN A 14 11.79 -5.33 -21.53
C GLN A 14 12.40 -4.55 -20.36
N ALA A 15 11.66 -3.61 -19.75
CA ALA A 15 12.14 -2.87 -18.58
C ALA A 15 12.44 -3.80 -17.38
N ILE A 16 11.66 -4.86 -17.19
CA ILE A 16 11.94 -5.88 -16.16
C ILE A 16 13.23 -6.63 -16.50
N ALA A 17 13.41 -7.05 -17.75
CA ALA A 17 14.60 -7.78 -18.19
C ALA A 17 15.88 -6.92 -18.12
N ASP A 18 15.81 -5.67 -18.55
CA ASP A 18 16.92 -4.72 -18.57
C ASP A 18 17.42 -4.37 -17.17
N ALA A 19 16.55 -4.47 -16.16
CA ALA A 19 16.95 -4.31 -14.76
C ALA A 19 17.77 -5.50 -14.22
N GLY A 20 17.90 -6.61 -14.95
CA GLY A 20 18.72 -7.76 -14.59
C GLY A 20 18.39 -8.31 -13.20
N ALA A 21 19.41 -8.41 -12.33
CA ALA A 21 19.26 -8.89 -10.95
C ALA A 21 18.32 -8.03 -10.10
N GLU A 22 18.13 -6.75 -10.45
CA GLU A 22 17.17 -5.88 -9.78
C GLU A 22 15.74 -6.19 -10.23
N GLY A 23 15.53 -6.54 -11.50
CA GLY A 23 14.24 -7.03 -12.01
C GLY A 23 13.76 -8.27 -11.26
N ALA A 24 14.67 -9.23 -11.03
CA ALA A 24 14.40 -10.43 -10.23
C ALA A 24 14.17 -10.16 -8.73
N ARG A 25 14.68 -9.04 -8.20
CA ARG A 25 14.37 -8.60 -6.83
C ARG A 25 13.00 -7.94 -6.74
N ILE A 26 12.55 -7.24 -7.79
CA ILE A 26 11.24 -6.57 -7.85
C ILE A 26 10.11 -7.58 -8.07
N PHE A 27 10.30 -8.55 -8.98
CA PHE A 27 9.31 -9.57 -9.33
C PHE A 27 9.76 -10.95 -8.87
N THR A 28 9.00 -11.58 -7.97
CA THR A 28 9.23 -12.98 -7.59
C THR A 28 8.81 -13.94 -8.71
N GLN A 29 7.89 -13.50 -9.57
CA GLN A 29 7.47 -14.24 -10.76
C GLN A 29 7.05 -13.27 -11.88
N VAL A 30 7.41 -13.58 -13.12
CA VAL A 30 7.01 -12.84 -14.32
C VAL A 30 6.22 -13.75 -15.24
N TYR A 31 5.14 -13.22 -15.83
CA TYR A 31 4.17 -13.95 -16.65
C TYR A 31 4.26 -13.55 -18.13
N ALA A 32 5.46 -13.58 -18.71
CA ALA A 32 5.72 -12.98 -20.03
C ALA A 32 4.74 -13.46 -21.12
N ASP A 33 4.59 -14.77 -21.29
CA ASP A 33 3.76 -15.33 -22.36
C ASP A 33 2.26 -15.04 -22.16
N THR A 34 1.73 -15.27 -20.96
CA THR A 34 0.31 -15.05 -20.68
C THR A 34 -0.04 -13.56 -20.64
N ALA A 35 0.90 -12.69 -20.24
CA ALA A 35 0.74 -11.24 -20.31
C ALA A 35 0.67 -10.76 -21.77
N LEU A 36 1.56 -11.25 -22.65
CA LEU A 36 1.53 -10.91 -24.08
C LEU A 36 0.23 -11.40 -24.76
N GLN A 37 -0.25 -12.60 -24.41
CA GLN A 37 -1.51 -13.12 -24.91
C GLN A 37 -2.71 -12.28 -24.44
N ALA A 38 -2.76 -11.92 -23.16
CA ALA A 38 -3.83 -11.07 -22.62
C ALA A 38 -3.83 -9.68 -23.26
N ALA A 39 -2.64 -9.11 -23.50
CA ALA A 39 -2.48 -7.82 -24.16
C ALA A 39 -2.92 -7.86 -25.63
N ALA A 40 -2.56 -8.92 -26.37
CA ALA A 40 -3.03 -9.12 -27.74
C ALA A 40 -4.56 -9.29 -27.79
N ALA A 41 -5.16 -9.97 -26.81
CA ALA A 41 -6.60 -10.09 -26.70
C ALA A 41 -7.28 -8.73 -26.41
N ALA A 42 -6.67 -7.87 -25.59
CA ALA A 42 -7.15 -6.51 -25.36
C ALA A 42 -7.10 -5.65 -26.63
N ASP A 43 -6.02 -5.75 -27.40
CA ASP A 43 -5.89 -5.05 -28.68
C ASP A 43 -6.94 -5.52 -29.71
N ALA A 44 -7.20 -6.83 -29.76
CA ALA A 44 -8.25 -7.38 -30.63
C ALA A 44 -9.66 -6.89 -30.23
N ARG A 45 -9.96 -6.81 -28.92
CA ARG A 45 -11.22 -6.22 -28.43
C ARG A 45 -11.35 -4.76 -28.81
N ALA A 46 -10.29 -3.98 -28.61
CA ALA A 46 -10.26 -2.57 -28.96
C ALA A 46 -10.48 -2.34 -30.47
N ALA A 47 -9.84 -3.14 -31.33
CA ALA A 47 -10.03 -3.10 -32.78
C ALA A 47 -11.47 -3.45 -33.21
N ALA A 48 -12.16 -4.28 -32.43
CA ALA A 48 -13.57 -4.62 -32.63
C ALA A 48 -14.55 -3.63 -31.98
N GLY A 49 -14.08 -2.55 -31.34
CA GLY A 49 -14.92 -1.59 -30.62
C GLY A 49 -15.51 -2.12 -29.31
N ILE A 50 -14.93 -3.18 -28.74
CA ILE A 50 -15.34 -3.81 -27.48
C ILE A 50 -14.42 -3.31 -26.36
N CYS A 51 -14.99 -2.93 -25.22
CA CYS A 51 -14.25 -2.54 -24.01
C CYS A 51 -14.85 -3.25 -22.79
N LEU A 52 -14.03 -3.99 -22.04
CA LEU A 52 -14.44 -4.71 -20.83
C LEU A 52 -14.52 -3.83 -19.58
N GLY A 53 -14.09 -2.57 -19.67
CA GLY A 53 -14.13 -1.62 -18.57
C GLY A 53 -12.85 -0.79 -18.46
N PRO A 54 -12.67 -0.08 -17.34
CA PRO A 54 -11.58 0.90 -17.20
C PRO A 54 -10.18 0.28 -17.13
N LEU A 55 -10.08 -1.04 -16.90
CA LEU A 55 -8.81 -1.75 -16.83
C LEU A 55 -8.49 -2.61 -18.05
N ASP A 56 -9.31 -2.56 -19.11
CA ASP A 56 -9.09 -3.39 -20.30
C ASP A 56 -7.76 -3.03 -20.99
N GLY A 57 -6.82 -3.99 -21.05
CA GLY A 57 -5.47 -3.77 -21.58
C GLY A 57 -4.52 -2.98 -20.66
N ARG A 58 -4.89 -2.73 -19.40
CA ARG A 58 -3.99 -2.11 -18.41
C ARG A 58 -3.02 -3.14 -17.84
N ILE A 59 -1.77 -2.75 -17.64
CA ILE A 59 -0.70 -3.66 -17.17
C ILE A 59 -0.65 -3.64 -15.65
N VAL A 60 -0.99 -4.77 -15.04
CA VAL A 60 -1.17 -4.91 -13.59
C VAL A 60 -0.18 -5.92 -13.04
N SER A 61 0.48 -5.61 -11.92
CA SER A 61 1.14 -6.61 -11.10
C SER A 61 0.36 -6.89 -9.82
N VAL A 62 0.53 -8.08 -9.25
CA VAL A 62 -0.10 -8.45 -7.96
C VAL A 62 0.98 -8.81 -6.95
N LYS A 63 0.84 -8.41 -5.70
CA LYS A 63 1.78 -8.79 -4.63
C LYS A 63 1.80 -10.31 -4.42
N ASP A 64 2.95 -10.88 -4.06
CA ASP A 64 3.13 -12.33 -3.86
C ASP A 64 2.46 -12.91 -2.60
N LEU A 65 1.34 -12.33 -2.19
CA LEU A 65 0.41 -12.88 -1.21
C LEU A 65 -0.95 -13.21 -1.84
N PHE A 66 -1.18 -12.85 -3.10
CA PHE A 66 -2.43 -13.19 -3.80
C PHE A 66 -2.25 -14.51 -4.56
N ASP A 67 -3.23 -15.38 -4.40
CA ASP A 67 -3.34 -16.64 -5.13
C ASP A 67 -3.54 -16.37 -6.62
N VAL A 68 -2.73 -17.07 -7.42
CA VAL A 68 -2.86 -17.19 -8.87
C VAL A 68 -2.98 -18.69 -9.16
N ALA A 69 -4.01 -19.09 -9.89
CA ALA A 69 -4.33 -20.49 -10.13
C ALA A 69 -3.14 -21.22 -10.78
N GLY A 70 -2.78 -22.37 -10.21
CA GLY A 70 -1.65 -23.18 -10.65
C GLY A 70 -0.29 -22.76 -10.08
N GLU A 71 -0.23 -21.74 -9.21
CA GLU A 71 1.01 -21.25 -8.63
C GLU A 71 1.03 -21.28 -7.10
N THR A 72 2.21 -21.50 -6.53
CA THR A 72 2.43 -21.40 -5.09
C THR A 72 2.45 -19.94 -4.65
N THR A 73 1.59 -19.57 -3.70
CA THR A 73 1.65 -18.27 -3.02
C THR A 73 2.69 -18.29 -1.92
N THR A 74 3.81 -17.59 -2.12
CA THR A 74 4.95 -17.64 -1.21
C THR A 74 4.81 -16.72 -0.01
N ALA A 75 4.02 -15.65 -0.12
CA ALA A 75 3.95 -14.56 0.84
C ALA A 75 5.33 -13.99 1.24
N GLY A 76 6.29 -14.01 0.31
CA GLY A 76 7.66 -13.57 0.54
C GLY A 76 8.46 -14.44 1.52
N SER A 77 8.00 -15.66 1.82
CA SER A 77 8.67 -16.59 2.74
C SER A 77 9.24 -17.81 2.03
N LYS A 78 10.35 -18.35 2.55
CA LYS A 78 10.89 -19.64 2.08
C LYS A 78 10.04 -20.83 2.51
N VAL A 79 9.45 -20.78 3.70
CA VAL A 79 8.67 -21.90 4.26
C VAL A 79 7.45 -22.27 3.44
N ARG A 80 7.02 -21.38 2.55
CA ARG A 80 5.87 -21.57 1.66
C ARG A 80 6.23 -22.06 0.27
N HIS A 81 7.52 -22.16 -0.09
CA HIS A 81 7.91 -22.66 -1.42
C HIS A 81 7.39 -24.07 -1.72
N THR A 82 7.21 -24.89 -0.68
CA THR A 82 6.69 -26.26 -0.79
C THR A 82 5.18 -26.35 -0.58
N ALA A 83 4.50 -25.23 -0.36
CA ALA A 83 3.04 -25.22 -0.26
C ALA A 83 2.43 -25.60 -1.62
N ALA A 84 1.29 -26.30 -1.55
CA ALA A 84 0.55 -26.68 -2.74
C ALA A 84 0.21 -25.43 -3.58
N PRO A 85 0.30 -25.51 -4.92
CA PRO A 85 -0.18 -24.47 -5.80
C PRO A 85 -1.65 -24.14 -5.54
N ALA A 86 -2.04 -22.88 -5.69
CA ALA A 86 -3.41 -22.46 -5.50
C ALA A 86 -4.32 -23.09 -6.57
N GLU A 87 -5.43 -23.69 -6.14
CA GLU A 87 -6.41 -24.31 -7.04
C GLU A 87 -7.21 -23.27 -7.84
N ARG A 88 -7.29 -22.04 -7.32
CA ARG A 88 -8.05 -20.94 -7.92
C ARG A 88 -7.36 -19.61 -7.68
N ASP A 89 -7.58 -18.68 -8.59
CA ASP A 89 -7.22 -17.28 -8.42
C ASP A 89 -7.88 -16.69 -7.17
N ALA A 90 -7.19 -15.77 -6.49
CA ALA A 90 -7.81 -14.90 -5.50
C ALA A 90 -8.98 -14.14 -6.13
N VAL A 91 -10.00 -13.77 -5.34
CA VAL A 91 -11.19 -13.07 -5.87
C VAL A 91 -10.81 -11.77 -6.59
N ILE A 92 -9.81 -11.05 -6.08
CA ILE A 92 -9.31 -9.84 -6.72
C ILE A 92 -8.59 -10.12 -8.04
N VAL A 93 -7.89 -11.25 -8.18
CA VAL A 93 -7.23 -11.67 -9.42
C VAL A 93 -8.29 -12.03 -10.48
N GLN A 94 -9.34 -12.75 -10.08
CA GLN A 94 -10.49 -13.04 -10.95
C GLN A 94 -11.14 -11.75 -11.47
N ARG A 95 -11.37 -10.77 -10.59
CA ARG A 95 -11.95 -9.46 -10.95
C ARG A 95 -11.07 -8.68 -11.93
N LEU A 96 -9.76 -8.69 -11.74
CA LEU A 96 -8.80 -8.05 -12.66
C LEU A 96 -8.84 -8.70 -14.05
N ARG A 97 -8.81 -10.04 -14.11
CA ARG A 97 -8.89 -10.78 -15.39
C ARG A 97 -10.21 -10.51 -16.10
N ALA A 98 -11.33 -10.52 -15.37
CA ALA A 98 -12.65 -10.22 -15.92
C ALA A 98 -12.76 -8.78 -16.47
N ALA A 99 -12.03 -7.84 -15.88
CA ALA A 99 -11.93 -6.46 -16.35
C ALA A 99 -10.96 -6.27 -17.54
N GLY A 100 -10.37 -7.36 -18.06
CA GLY A 100 -9.44 -7.31 -19.19
C GLY A 100 -8.02 -6.87 -18.84
N ALA A 101 -7.67 -6.80 -17.55
CA ALA A 101 -6.33 -6.41 -17.12
C ALA A 101 -5.27 -7.46 -17.51
N VAL A 102 -4.10 -6.98 -17.90
CA VAL A 102 -2.93 -7.78 -18.26
C VAL A 102 -2.08 -7.99 -17.00
N ILE A 103 -2.19 -9.16 -16.37
CA ILE A 103 -1.40 -9.48 -15.17
C ILE A 103 0.02 -9.86 -15.60
N ILE A 104 1.01 -9.03 -15.28
CA ILE A 104 2.39 -9.18 -15.73
C ILE A 104 3.26 -10.06 -14.82
N GLY A 105 2.88 -10.23 -13.56
CA GLY A 105 3.68 -11.00 -12.60
C GLY A 105 3.32 -10.76 -11.14
N LYS A 106 4.04 -11.46 -10.26
CA LYS A 106 4.01 -11.28 -8.80
C LYS A 106 5.15 -10.39 -8.36
N THR A 107 4.84 -9.32 -7.62
CA THR A 107 5.86 -8.45 -7.03
C THR A 107 6.29 -8.93 -5.65
N ASN A 108 7.59 -8.77 -5.37
CA ASN A 108 8.21 -9.07 -4.09
C ASN A 108 7.60 -8.25 -2.94
N MET A 109 7.77 -8.76 -1.73
CA MET A 109 7.23 -8.23 -0.49
C MET A 109 8.09 -8.59 0.71
N THR A 110 7.95 -7.86 1.83
CA THR A 110 8.44 -8.37 3.12
C THR A 110 7.70 -9.67 3.45
N GLU A 111 8.44 -10.65 3.97
CA GLU A 111 7.90 -11.91 4.48
C GLU A 111 6.63 -11.70 5.33
N PHE A 112 5.57 -12.43 4.98
CA PHE A 112 4.23 -12.39 5.58
C PHE A 112 3.64 -11.00 5.74
N ALA A 113 4.07 -10.06 4.90
CA ALA A 113 3.67 -8.67 4.93
C ALA A 113 4.03 -7.90 6.22
N PHE A 114 4.88 -8.43 7.11
CA PHE A 114 5.00 -7.96 8.50
C PHE A 114 6.13 -6.96 8.80
N SER A 115 6.35 -6.00 7.89
CA SER A 115 7.25 -4.84 8.10
C SER A 115 6.91 -3.70 7.13
N GLY A 116 7.15 -2.46 7.56
CA GLY A 116 7.06 -1.26 6.74
C GLY A 116 8.33 -0.96 5.94
N ILE A 117 9.42 -1.73 6.11
CA ILE A 117 10.73 -1.44 5.52
C ILE A 117 10.88 -1.96 4.09
N GLY A 118 10.36 -3.16 3.80
CA GLY A 118 10.44 -3.77 2.47
C GLY A 118 11.65 -4.66 2.22
N ILE A 119 12.53 -4.84 3.22
CA ILE A 119 13.63 -5.82 3.17
C ILE A 119 13.06 -7.24 3.15
N ASN A 120 13.69 -8.10 2.34
CA ASN A 120 13.43 -9.53 2.29
C ASN A 120 14.76 -10.29 2.12
N PRO A 121 15.22 -11.06 3.13
CA PRO A 121 16.49 -11.80 3.06
C PRO A 121 16.42 -13.05 2.16
N HIS A 122 15.23 -13.46 1.73
CA HIS A 122 15.00 -14.70 1.02
C HIS A 122 15.00 -14.53 -0.50
N TYR A 123 14.32 -13.49 -0.97
CA TYR A 123 14.15 -13.16 -2.39
C TYR A 123 15.01 -11.96 -2.82
N GLY A 124 15.83 -11.45 -1.90
CA GLY A 124 16.53 -10.17 -2.06
C GLY A 124 15.59 -8.98 -1.87
N THR A 125 16.19 -7.79 -1.72
CA THR A 125 15.47 -6.54 -1.46
C THR A 125 15.47 -5.67 -2.72
N PRO A 126 14.29 -5.30 -3.28
CA PRO A 126 14.21 -4.30 -4.34
C PRO A 126 14.83 -2.98 -3.86
N GLY A 127 15.65 -2.33 -4.69
CA GLY A 127 16.09 -0.96 -4.42
C GLY A 127 14.99 0.05 -4.69
N ASN A 128 14.98 1.16 -3.95
CA ASN A 128 14.05 2.27 -4.18
C ASN A 128 14.11 2.76 -5.64
N ALA A 129 12.99 3.22 -6.18
CA ALA A 129 12.90 3.67 -7.56
C ALA A 129 13.80 4.87 -7.90
N ARG A 130 14.11 5.75 -6.93
CA ARG A 130 15.01 6.90 -7.12
C ARG A 130 16.48 6.59 -6.85
N ASP A 131 16.74 5.70 -5.91
CA ASP A 131 18.11 5.33 -5.49
C ASP A 131 18.12 3.87 -5.04
N ALA A 132 18.73 3.00 -5.84
CA ALA A 132 18.69 1.56 -5.62
C ALA A 132 19.40 1.11 -4.33
N ALA A 133 20.21 1.96 -3.68
CA ALA A 133 20.83 1.69 -2.39
C ALA A 133 19.86 1.90 -1.20
N ARG A 134 18.66 2.43 -1.44
CA ARG A 134 17.67 2.77 -0.42
C ARG A 134 16.52 1.80 -0.37
N ILE A 135 15.86 1.75 0.79
CA ILE A 135 14.74 0.85 1.00
C ILE A 135 13.57 1.20 0.06
N PRO A 136 12.84 0.20 -0.45
CA PRO A 136 11.67 0.43 -1.29
C PRO A 136 10.45 0.81 -0.45
N GLY A 137 10.50 0.66 0.87
CA GLY A 137 9.32 0.64 1.72
C GLY A 137 8.57 -0.68 1.59
N GLY A 138 7.74 -0.98 2.58
CA GLY A 138 7.11 -2.27 2.71
C GLY A 138 5.72 -2.23 3.31
N SER A 139 5.01 -3.35 3.31
CA SER A 139 5.49 -4.64 2.81
C SER A 139 5.29 -4.88 1.31
N SER A 140 4.62 -3.99 0.57
CA SER A 140 4.46 -4.11 -0.90
C SER A 140 5.68 -3.56 -1.64
N SER A 141 6.86 -4.11 -1.35
CA SER A 141 8.16 -3.54 -1.75
C SER A 141 8.37 -3.52 -3.26
N GLY A 142 8.11 -4.63 -3.96
CA GLY A 142 8.22 -4.66 -5.42
C GLY A 142 7.14 -3.81 -6.11
N ALA A 143 5.96 -3.68 -5.51
CA ALA A 143 4.83 -2.96 -6.10
C ALA A 143 5.12 -1.46 -6.32
N GLY A 144 5.63 -0.77 -5.29
CA GLY A 144 5.96 0.65 -5.40
C GLY A 144 7.05 0.92 -6.44
N VAL A 145 8.09 0.08 -6.45
CA VAL A 145 9.23 0.19 -7.39
C VAL A 145 8.78 -0.10 -8.82
N ALA A 146 7.98 -1.15 -9.04
CA ALA A 146 7.50 -1.55 -10.37
C ALA A 146 6.69 -0.45 -11.06
N VAL A 147 5.77 0.20 -10.34
CA VAL A 147 4.98 1.33 -10.85
C VAL A 147 5.88 2.53 -11.17
N ALA A 148 6.77 2.88 -10.23
CA ALA A 148 7.64 4.04 -10.35
C ALA A 148 8.64 3.91 -11.51
N ARG A 149 9.14 2.69 -11.78
CA ARG A 149 10.05 2.39 -12.90
C ARG A 149 9.33 2.01 -14.20
N GLY A 150 8.00 1.97 -14.20
CA GLY A 150 7.20 1.66 -15.41
C GLY A 150 7.26 0.22 -15.89
N MET A 151 7.53 -0.70 -14.97
CA MET A 151 7.43 -2.14 -15.18
C MET A 151 5.99 -2.64 -15.08
N CYS A 152 5.08 -1.82 -14.52
CA CYS A 152 3.64 -1.96 -14.65
C CYS A 152 2.99 -0.57 -14.57
N GLU A 153 1.71 -0.48 -14.94
CA GLU A 153 0.93 0.76 -14.80
C GLU A 153 0.28 0.84 -13.41
N ILE A 154 -0.15 -0.31 -12.90
CA ILE A 154 -0.84 -0.48 -11.63
C ILE A 154 -0.25 -1.69 -10.91
N ALA A 155 -0.07 -1.61 -9.59
CA ALA A 155 0.28 -2.75 -8.76
C ALA A 155 -0.76 -2.93 -7.66
N ILE A 156 -1.14 -4.17 -7.36
CA ILE A 156 -2.07 -4.49 -6.28
C ILE A 156 -1.30 -4.93 -5.05
N GLY A 157 -1.46 -4.20 -3.96
CA GLY A 157 -0.81 -4.47 -2.68
C GLY A 157 -1.81 -4.81 -1.57
N SER A 158 -1.26 -5.03 -0.38
CA SER A 158 -2.02 -5.08 0.88
C SER A 158 -1.54 -4.00 1.82
N ASP A 159 -2.40 -3.53 2.73
CA ASP A 159 -2.09 -2.49 3.72
C ASP A 159 -2.77 -2.79 5.07
N THR A 160 -1.96 -3.19 6.05
CA THR A 160 -2.36 -3.52 7.43
C THR A 160 -1.91 -2.44 8.43
N GLY A 161 -0.76 -1.83 8.15
CA GLY A 161 -0.18 -0.74 8.94
C GLY A 161 0.45 0.35 8.08
N GLY A 162 0.18 0.36 6.76
CA GLY A 162 0.80 1.26 5.79
C GLY A 162 1.35 0.61 4.54
N SER A 163 1.19 -0.71 4.35
CA SER A 163 1.93 -1.46 3.32
C SER A 163 1.59 -1.14 1.86
N ILE A 164 0.62 -0.27 1.57
CA ILE A 164 0.41 0.38 0.26
C ILE A 164 0.98 1.80 0.30
N ARG A 165 0.66 2.55 1.36
CA ARG A 165 0.99 3.98 1.49
C ARG A 165 2.49 4.25 1.68
N ILE A 166 3.20 3.42 2.45
CA ILE A 166 4.63 3.54 2.70
C ILE A 166 5.44 3.37 1.41
N PRO A 167 5.35 2.24 0.67
CA PRO A 167 6.06 2.12 -0.60
C PRO A 167 5.60 3.15 -1.63
N ALA A 168 4.35 3.61 -1.59
CA ALA A 168 3.90 4.71 -2.44
C ALA A 168 4.66 6.03 -2.14
N ALA A 169 4.71 6.43 -0.87
CA ALA A 169 5.40 7.63 -0.42
C ALA A 169 6.90 7.59 -0.72
N LEU A 170 7.56 6.46 -0.48
CA LEU A 170 9.01 6.34 -0.64
C LEU A 170 9.46 6.21 -2.10
N ASN A 171 8.61 5.72 -3.01
CA ASN A 171 8.95 5.60 -4.45
C ASN A 171 8.35 6.71 -5.31
N GLY A 172 7.59 7.65 -4.72
CA GLY A 172 7.01 8.77 -5.44
C GLY A 172 5.87 8.35 -6.37
N VAL A 173 5.00 7.44 -5.90
CA VAL A 173 3.79 7.01 -6.62
C VAL A 173 2.55 7.23 -5.74
N THR A 174 1.38 7.10 -6.36
CA THR A 174 0.10 7.17 -5.64
C THR A 174 -0.24 5.80 -5.05
N GLY A 175 -0.72 5.76 -3.81
CA GLY A 175 -1.20 4.53 -3.17
C GLY A 175 -2.52 4.77 -2.46
N PHE A 176 -3.49 3.87 -2.65
CA PHE A 176 -4.81 3.98 -2.03
C PHE A 176 -5.10 2.78 -1.11
N LYS A 177 -5.34 3.09 0.16
CA LYS A 177 -5.87 2.15 1.16
C LYS A 177 -7.38 2.38 1.32
N PRO A 178 -8.25 1.45 0.88
CA PRO A 178 -9.68 1.59 1.11
C PRO A 178 -10.08 1.32 2.56
N THR A 179 -11.34 1.59 2.88
CA THR A 179 -12.03 1.01 4.04
C THR A 179 -11.91 -0.52 4.00
N GLN A 180 -11.69 -1.16 5.14
CA GLN A 180 -11.23 -2.54 5.23
C GLN A 180 -12.17 -3.54 4.57
N ALA A 181 -13.47 -3.40 4.80
CA ALA A 181 -14.47 -4.33 4.26
C ALA A 181 -14.78 -4.11 2.76
N ARG A 182 -14.20 -3.08 2.11
CA ARG A 182 -14.55 -2.69 0.74
C ARG A 182 -14.11 -3.70 -0.32
N VAL A 183 -12.92 -4.29 -0.14
CA VAL A 183 -12.33 -5.22 -1.11
C VAL A 183 -12.19 -6.60 -0.47
N PRO A 184 -12.69 -7.67 -1.13
CA PRO A 184 -12.55 -9.05 -0.64
C PRO A 184 -11.08 -9.47 -0.51
N ARG A 185 -10.83 -10.40 0.41
CA ARG A 185 -9.48 -10.91 0.75
C ARG A 185 -9.35 -12.41 0.54
N GLU A 186 -10.36 -13.04 -0.02
CA GLU A 186 -10.38 -14.47 -0.33
C GLU A 186 -9.30 -14.81 -1.37
N GLY A 187 -8.42 -15.74 -1.01
CA GLY A 187 -7.22 -16.09 -1.77
C GLY A 187 -6.04 -15.14 -1.55
N ALA A 188 -6.08 -14.27 -0.54
CA ALA A 188 -4.91 -13.55 -0.05
C ALA A 188 -4.34 -14.25 1.19
N PHE A 189 -3.02 -14.44 1.25
CA PHE A 189 -2.34 -14.88 2.46
C PHE A 189 -2.46 -13.78 3.54
N PRO A 190 -3.05 -14.06 4.70
CA PRO A 190 -3.38 -13.04 5.69
C PRO A 190 -2.17 -12.64 6.54
N LEU A 191 -2.19 -11.40 7.03
CA LEU A 191 -1.39 -10.94 8.17
C LEU A 191 -2.30 -10.61 9.37
N SER A 192 -3.44 -9.97 9.10
CA SER A 192 -4.41 -9.58 10.11
C SER A 192 -5.84 -9.63 9.55
N PHE A 193 -6.67 -10.46 10.16
CA PHE A 193 -8.09 -10.55 9.86
C PHE A 193 -8.82 -9.23 10.11
N SER A 194 -8.45 -8.50 11.17
CA SER A 194 -9.12 -7.27 11.57
C SER A 194 -8.65 -6.02 10.81
N LEU A 195 -7.43 -6.00 10.27
CA LEU A 195 -6.82 -4.77 9.72
C LEU A 195 -6.33 -4.86 8.26
N ASP A 196 -6.18 -6.05 7.67
CA ASP A 196 -5.70 -6.15 6.28
C ASP A 196 -6.68 -5.51 5.32
N THR A 197 -6.17 -4.66 4.44
CA THR A 197 -6.90 -4.08 3.31
C THR A 197 -6.17 -4.39 2.00
N VAL A 198 -6.88 -4.41 0.87
CA VAL A 198 -6.32 -4.61 -0.47
C VAL A 198 -6.57 -3.37 -1.30
N GLY A 199 -5.55 -2.89 -2.00
CA GLY A 199 -5.68 -1.67 -2.78
C GLY A 199 -4.54 -1.42 -3.76
N PRO A 200 -4.72 -0.43 -4.65
CA PRO A 200 -3.79 -0.16 -5.74
C PRO A 200 -2.67 0.82 -5.38
N LEU A 201 -1.51 0.60 -5.99
CA LEU A 201 -0.48 1.61 -6.24
C LEU A 201 -0.47 1.93 -7.73
N SER A 202 -0.37 3.20 -8.11
CA SER A 202 -0.32 3.64 -9.50
C SER A 202 0.31 5.03 -9.60
N ARG A 203 0.41 5.62 -10.80
CA ARG A 203 0.93 6.99 -10.95
C ARG A 203 -0.11 8.08 -10.72
N SER A 204 -1.40 7.74 -10.66
CA SER A 204 -2.47 8.73 -10.57
C SER A 204 -3.59 8.29 -9.62
N VAL A 205 -4.30 9.25 -9.03
CA VAL A 205 -5.48 8.94 -8.23
C VAL A 205 -6.58 8.32 -9.09
N LEU A 206 -6.67 8.74 -10.35
CA LEU A 206 -7.65 8.21 -11.29
C LEU A 206 -7.46 6.71 -11.53
N ASP A 207 -6.23 6.26 -11.75
CA ASP A 207 -5.91 4.84 -11.92
C ASP A 207 -6.20 4.04 -10.64
N CYS A 208 -5.89 4.61 -9.47
CA CYS A 208 -6.28 4.01 -8.19
C CYS A 208 -7.80 3.90 -8.05
N ALA A 209 -8.57 4.92 -8.46
CA ALA A 209 -10.03 4.92 -8.36
C ALA A 209 -10.69 3.91 -9.32
N GLN A 210 -10.19 3.83 -10.56
CA GLN A 210 -10.62 2.82 -11.54
C GLN A 210 -10.37 1.41 -11.02
N THR A 211 -9.18 1.20 -10.45
CA THR A 211 -8.79 -0.09 -9.91
C THR A 211 -9.62 -0.46 -8.69
N ASP A 212 -9.83 0.46 -7.75
CA ASP A 212 -10.70 0.25 -6.59
C ASP A 212 -12.12 -0.18 -7.00
N ALA A 213 -12.72 0.46 -8.02
CA ALA A 213 -14.05 0.06 -8.48
C ALA A 213 -14.08 -1.39 -9.00
N VAL A 214 -13.06 -1.81 -9.77
CA VAL A 214 -12.92 -3.20 -10.22
C VAL A 214 -12.72 -4.15 -9.04
N LEU A 215 -11.80 -3.82 -8.13
CA LEU A 215 -11.47 -4.65 -6.98
C LEU A 215 -12.65 -4.80 -6.02
N ALA A 216 -13.46 -3.76 -5.82
CA ALA A 216 -14.64 -3.75 -4.98
C ALA A 216 -15.90 -4.27 -5.69
N GLN A 217 -15.81 -4.59 -7.00
CA GLN A 217 -16.94 -4.96 -7.85
C GLN A 217 -18.08 -3.92 -7.79
N GLN A 218 -17.70 -2.65 -7.83
CA GLN A 218 -18.62 -1.51 -7.87
C GLN A 218 -18.70 -0.98 -9.31
N PRO A 219 -19.85 -0.42 -9.71
CA PRO A 219 -19.92 0.33 -10.96
C PRO A 219 -18.86 1.41 -11.01
N TRP A 220 -18.33 1.66 -12.20
CA TRP A 220 -17.42 2.78 -12.46
C TRP A 220 -18.14 3.91 -13.21
N PRO A 221 -18.83 4.84 -12.52
CA PRO A 221 -19.03 6.16 -13.08
C PRO A 221 -17.68 6.87 -13.12
N PRO A 222 -17.32 7.55 -14.23
CA PRO A 222 -16.13 8.40 -14.29
C PRO A 222 -16.00 9.25 -13.04
N LEU A 223 -14.81 9.25 -12.45
CA LEU A 223 -14.53 10.07 -11.27
C LEU A 223 -14.61 11.54 -11.68
N VAL A 224 -15.50 12.30 -11.05
CA VAL A 224 -15.55 13.75 -11.19
C VAL A 224 -14.72 14.33 -10.05
N PRO A 225 -13.56 14.95 -10.29
CA PRO A 225 -12.79 15.59 -9.23
C PRO A 225 -13.60 16.73 -8.60
N ARG A 226 -13.52 16.88 -7.27
CA ARG A 226 -14.07 18.06 -6.58
C ARG A 226 -13.30 19.32 -6.97
N THR A 227 -13.89 20.48 -6.69
CA THR A 227 -13.10 21.72 -6.63
C THR A 227 -12.33 21.76 -5.32
N VAL A 228 -11.04 22.14 -5.37
CA VAL A 228 -10.22 22.27 -4.16
C VAL A 228 -10.60 23.50 -3.31
N ALA A 229 -11.08 24.56 -3.94
CA ALA A 229 -11.53 25.77 -3.25
C ALA A 229 -12.64 25.47 -2.24
N GLY A 230 -12.44 25.89 -1.00
CA GLY A 230 -13.39 25.72 0.09
C GLY A 230 -13.29 24.40 0.87
N LEU A 231 -12.48 23.42 0.42
CA LEU A 231 -12.25 22.19 1.17
C LEU A 231 -11.72 22.47 2.58
N ARG A 232 -12.28 21.80 3.58
CA ARG A 232 -11.88 21.90 4.99
C ARG A 232 -10.93 20.76 5.33
N VAL A 233 -9.65 21.10 5.44
CA VAL A 233 -8.58 20.14 5.68
C VAL A 233 -8.04 20.32 7.09
N ALA A 234 -8.18 19.31 7.94
CA ALA A 234 -7.56 19.30 9.25
C ALA A 234 -6.11 18.79 9.17
N VAL A 235 -5.20 19.47 9.84
CA VAL A 235 -3.79 19.09 9.96
C VAL A 235 -3.55 18.67 11.42
N PRO A 236 -3.42 17.36 11.72
CA PRO A 236 -3.31 16.87 13.08
C PRO A 236 -1.89 17.06 13.64
N ARG A 237 -1.54 18.31 13.96
CA ARG A 237 -0.24 18.66 14.53
C ARG A 237 -0.04 17.95 15.87
N GLY A 238 1.20 17.60 16.19
CA GLY A 238 1.56 16.89 17.42
C GLY A 238 2.22 15.55 17.13
N LEU A 239 1.69 14.48 17.74
CA LEU A 239 2.29 13.14 17.78
C LEU A 239 2.80 12.64 16.41
N LEU A 240 1.98 12.78 15.35
CA LEU A 240 2.30 12.23 14.02
C LEU A 240 3.33 13.07 13.23
N PHE A 241 3.73 14.22 13.75
CA PHE A 241 4.79 15.09 13.20
C PHE A 241 6.11 14.97 13.97
N THR A 242 6.13 14.30 15.13
CA THR A 242 7.35 14.12 15.92
C THR A 242 8.40 13.32 15.13
N GLN A 243 9.68 13.62 15.33
CA GLN A 243 10.79 12.91 14.65
C GLN A 243 10.70 12.90 13.11
N ALA A 244 9.91 13.80 12.53
CA ALA A 244 9.89 13.97 11.08
C ALA A 244 11.12 14.75 10.63
N GLU A 245 11.74 14.30 9.53
CA GLU A 245 12.89 14.99 8.95
C GLU A 245 12.48 16.34 8.38
N ASP A 246 13.39 17.32 8.46
CA ASP A 246 13.15 18.69 8.00
C ASP A 246 12.73 18.74 6.53
N GLN A 247 13.31 17.89 5.67
CA GLN A 247 12.94 17.82 4.26
C GLN A 247 11.52 17.27 4.00
N VAL A 248 10.99 16.47 4.92
CA VAL A 248 9.61 15.97 4.85
C VAL A 248 8.67 17.07 5.30
N LEU A 249 8.99 17.73 6.41
CA LEU A 249 8.22 18.86 6.94
C LEU A 249 8.20 20.04 5.96
N ALA A 250 9.33 20.40 5.37
CA ALA A 250 9.43 21.50 4.40
C ALA A 250 8.57 21.24 3.15
N ALA A 251 8.64 20.03 2.56
CA ALA A 251 7.81 19.68 1.41
C ALA A 251 6.31 19.68 1.75
N PHE A 252 5.95 19.22 2.95
CA PHE A 252 4.58 19.26 3.45
C PHE A 252 4.08 20.69 3.64
N GLU A 253 4.84 21.56 4.29
CA GLU A 253 4.46 22.97 4.49
C GLU A 253 4.35 23.73 3.17
N GLN A 254 5.28 23.52 2.24
CA GLN A 254 5.21 24.10 0.89
C GLN A 254 3.94 23.68 0.17
N THR A 255 3.58 22.40 0.28
CA THR A 255 2.34 21.88 -0.31
C THR A 255 1.11 22.48 0.34
N LEU A 256 1.06 22.57 1.68
CA LEU A 256 -0.05 23.23 2.37
C LEU A 256 -0.19 24.70 1.97
N ALA A 257 0.92 25.42 1.76
CA ALA A 257 0.89 26.79 1.27
C ALA A 257 0.28 26.89 -0.14
N GLY A 258 0.64 25.99 -1.05
CA GLY A 258 0.03 25.90 -2.38
C GLY A 258 -1.48 25.61 -2.32
N LEU A 259 -1.89 24.68 -1.46
CA LEU A 259 -3.32 24.38 -1.26
C LEU A 259 -4.09 25.58 -0.68
N ARG A 260 -3.51 26.31 0.28
CA ARG A 260 -4.11 27.55 0.81
C ARG A 260 -4.25 28.61 -0.29
N ALA A 261 -3.26 28.75 -1.17
CA ALA A 261 -3.34 29.65 -2.33
C ALA A 261 -4.46 29.24 -3.31
N ALA A 262 -4.73 27.94 -3.43
CA ALA A 262 -5.87 27.38 -4.15
C ALA A 262 -7.20 27.42 -3.34
N GLN A 263 -7.27 28.24 -2.29
CA GLN A 263 -8.45 28.46 -1.44
C GLN A 263 -8.91 27.24 -0.63
N VAL A 264 -8.02 26.26 -0.38
CA VAL A 264 -8.27 25.20 0.62
C VAL A 264 -8.17 25.79 2.03
N ARG A 265 -9.17 25.52 2.86
CA ARG A 265 -9.21 25.94 4.27
C ARG A 265 -8.52 24.90 5.13
N THR A 266 -7.26 25.16 5.47
CA THR A 266 -6.49 24.29 6.36
C THR A 266 -6.64 24.76 7.81
N THR A 267 -6.75 23.82 8.74
CA THR A 267 -6.84 24.12 10.17
C THR A 267 -5.95 23.15 10.94
N ASP A 268 -4.99 23.70 11.68
CA ASP A 268 -4.18 22.92 12.60
C ASP A 268 -5.05 22.52 13.79
N VAL A 269 -5.16 21.22 14.04
CA VAL A 269 -6.01 20.66 15.10
C VAL A 269 -5.19 19.74 16.00
N SER A 270 -5.52 19.74 17.29
CA SER A 270 -4.98 18.76 18.22
C SER A 270 -5.91 17.55 18.25
N LEU A 271 -5.43 16.41 17.75
CA LEU A 271 -6.14 15.14 17.78
C LEU A 271 -5.36 14.06 18.54
N ASP A 272 -4.29 14.43 19.26
CA ASP A 272 -3.35 13.50 19.90
C ASP A 272 -4.03 12.55 20.88
N THR A 273 -5.11 12.96 21.56
CA THR A 273 -5.91 12.06 22.41
C THR A 273 -6.43 10.85 21.63
N TRP A 274 -6.99 11.05 20.43
CA TRP A 274 -7.48 9.95 19.61
C TRP A 274 -6.36 9.29 18.81
N LEU A 275 -5.45 10.05 18.22
CA LEU A 275 -4.38 9.50 17.38
C LEU A 275 -3.32 8.74 18.20
N GLY A 276 -3.20 9.04 19.50
CA GLY A 276 -2.33 8.35 20.45
C GLY A 276 -2.92 7.09 21.07
N ALA A 277 -4.26 7.02 21.18
CA ALA A 277 -4.95 5.89 21.83
C ALA A 277 -4.61 4.50 21.24
N PRO A 278 -4.46 4.32 19.91
CA PRO A 278 -4.05 3.03 19.35
C PRO A 278 -2.70 2.51 19.85
N PHE A 279 -1.76 3.42 20.18
CA PHE A 279 -0.45 3.04 20.71
C PHE A 279 -0.57 2.61 22.16
N GLN A 280 -1.26 3.39 22.99
CA GLN A 280 -1.49 3.11 24.41
C GLN A 280 -2.23 1.78 24.62
N LEU A 281 -3.31 1.55 23.86
CA LEU A 281 -4.09 0.31 23.96
C LEU A 281 -3.31 -0.94 23.55
N GLN A 282 -2.27 -0.78 22.73
CA GLN A 282 -1.50 -1.89 22.17
C GLN A 282 -0.09 -2.00 22.74
N GLU A 283 0.22 -1.32 23.86
CA GLU A 283 1.52 -1.40 24.54
C GLU A 283 1.87 -2.83 24.96
N GLN A 284 0.86 -3.59 25.41
CA GLN A 284 1.02 -4.99 25.82
C GLN A 284 0.94 -5.99 24.65
N GLY A 285 0.75 -5.49 23.43
CA GLY A 285 0.61 -6.33 22.24
C GLY A 285 -0.40 -5.76 21.25
N THR A 286 -0.07 -5.89 19.96
CA THR A 286 -0.90 -5.38 18.86
C THR A 286 -1.89 -6.44 18.37
N LEU A 287 -3.02 -6.00 17.80
CA LEU A 287 -3.97 -6.88 17.10
C LEU A 287 -3.27 -7.70 16.01
N ILE A 288 -2.37 -7.05 15.26
CA ILE A 288 -1.59 -7.68 14.18
C ILE A 288 -0.72 -8.81 14.73
N ALA A 289 0.01 -8.59 15.83
CA ALA A 289 0.87 -9.61 16.41
C ALA A 289 0.06 -10.82 16.92
N ALA A 290 -1.05 -10.60 17.62
CA ALA A 290 -1.93 -11.66 18.09
C ALA A 290 -2.47 -12.52 16.93
N GLU A 291 -2.95 -11.87 15.87
CA GLU A 291 -3.50 -12.55 14.70
C GLU A 291 -2.42 -13.26 13.89
N ALA A 292 -1.24 -12.66 13.73
CA ALA A 292 -0.09 -13.30 13.09
C ALA A 292 0.37 -14.55 13.84
N ALA A 293 0.46 -14.50 15.17
CA ALA A 293 0.77 -15.68 15.99
C ALA A 293 -0.26 -16.79 15.79
N HIS A 294 -1.55 -16.44 15.71
CA HIS A 294 -2.60 -17.42 15.40
C HIS A 294 -2.47 -18.02 13.98
N ILE A 295 -2.20 -17.19 12.97
CA ILE A 295 -2.00 -17.62 11.57
C ILE A 295 -0.83 -18.61 11.47
N HIS A 296 0.26 -18.34 12.19
CA HIS A 296 1.49 -19.12 12.12
C HIS A 296 1.64 -20.19 13.23
N ARG A 297 0.60 -20.43 14.04
CA ARG A 297 0.66 -21.31 15.23
C ARG A 297 1.19 -22.73 14.93
N GLU A 298 0.81 -23.30 13.79
CA GLU A 298 1.21 -24.66 13.41
C GLU A 298 2.68 -24.70 12.99
N LEU A 299 3.15 -23.68 12.26
CA LEU A 299 4.56 -23.53 11.89
C LEU A 299 5.43 -23.34 13.14
N LEU A 300 4.98 -22.50 14.08
CA LEU A 300 5.67 -22.26 15.36
C LEU A 300 5.73 -23.53 16.21
N ALA A 301 4.61 -24.26 16.35
CA ALA A 301 4.54 -25.51 17.11
C ALA A 301 5.41 -26.62 16.49
N ALA A 302 5.56 -26.64 15.17
CA ALA A 302 6.43 -27.58 14.46
C ALA A 302 7.93 -27.22 14.55
N GLY A 303 8.29 -26.08 15.16
CA GLY A 303 9.68 -25.65 15.29
C GLY A 303 10.34 -25.24 13.96
N GLN A 304 9.56 -25.00 12.91
CA GLN A 304 10.06 -24.66 11.57
C GLN A 304 10.44 -23.17 11.44
N THR A 305 11.12 -22.63 12.44
CA THR A 305 11.39 -21.19 12.56
C THR A 305 12.70 -20.74 11.92
N ASP A 306 13.64 -21.66 11.67
CA ASP A 306 14.98 -21.34 11.15
C ASP A 306 14.98 -20.84 9.70
N GLN A 307 13.86 -21.04 9.00
CA GLN A 307 13.65 -20.59 7.62
C GLN A 307 12.91 -19.25 7.52
N LEU A 308 12.54 -18.65 8.66
CA LEU A 308 11.89 -17.35 8.73
C LEU A 308 12.91 -16.23 8.86
N ASP A 309 12.53 -15.03 8.42
CA ASP A 309 13.23 -13.80 8.78
C ASP A 309 13.13 -13.60 10.30
N ALA A 310 14.29 -13.48 10.97
CA ALA A 310 14.37 -13.31 12.41
C ALA A 310 13.61 -12.06 12.92
N LEU A 311 13.58 -10.98 12.14
CA LEU A 311 12.88 -9.74 12.49
C LEU A 311 11.36 -9.93 12.40
N VAL A 312 10.89 -10.69 11.41
CA VAL A 312 9.47 -11.06 11.26
C VAL A 312 9.06 -12.05 12.35
N LEU A 313 9.85 -13.09 12.58
CA LEU A 313 9.62 -14.08 13.63
C LEU A 313 9.52 -13.43 15.02
N SER A 314 10.43 -12.50 15.35
CA SER A 314 10.38 -11.75 16.61
C SER A 314 9.03 -11.05 16.81
N ARG A 315 8.47 -10.45 15.75
CA ARG A 315 7.17 -9.78 15.78
C ARG A 315 6.01 -10.77 15.88
N ILE A 316 6.08 -11.92 15.23
CA ILE A 316 5.08 -12.99 15.35
C ILE A 316 5.07 -13.53 16.79
N ARG A 317 6.24 -13.83 17.36
CA ARG A 317 6.36 -14.37 18.73
C ARG A 317 5.83 -13.43 19.81
N ARG A 318 5.90 -12.11 19.61
CA ARG A 318 5.24 -11.13 20.50
C ARG A 318 3.73 -11.34 20.62
N GLY A 319 3.10 -12.00 19.65
CA GLY A 319 1.69 -12.36 19.70
C GLY A 319 1.37 -13.55 20.60
N GLU A 320 2.33 -14.45 20.86
CA GLU A 320 2.10 -15.68 21.65
C GLU A 320 1.77 -15.40 23.11
N THR A 321 2.21 -14.25 23.64
CA THR A 321 1.96 -13.83 25.02
C THR A 321 0.69 -12.99 25.18
N ILE A 322 -0.01 -12.67 24.09
CA ILE A 322 -1.21 -11.83 24.12
C ILE A 322 -2.41 -12.68 24.56
N THR A 323 -3.05 -12.28 25.65
CA THR A 323 -4.23 -12.98 26.16
C THR A 323 -5.48 -12.70 25.32
N ALA A 324 -6.41 -13.65 25.31
CA ALA A 324 -7.72 -13.45 24.68
C ALA A 324 -8.48 -12.25 25.27
N ALA A 325 -8.35 -12.03 26.59
CA ALA A 325 -8.97 -10.90 27.29
C ALA A 325 -8.42 -9.55 26.79
N HIS A 326 -7.10 -9.44 26.60
CA HIS A 326 -6.48 -8.26 26.00
C HIS A 326 -6.97 -8.03 24.57
N TYR A 327 -6.94 -9.07 23.73
CA TYR A 327 -7.39 -8.97 22.34
C TYR A 327 -8.85 -8.49 22.23
N VAL A 328 -9.76 -9.09 23.02
CA VAL A 328 -11.18 -8.68 23.07
C VAL A 328 -11.32 -7.25 23.57
N GLY A 329 -10.58 -6.86 24.62
CA GLY A 329 -10.59 -5.51 25.17
C GLY A 329 -10.16 -4.46 24.14
N VAL A 330 -9.07 -4.71 23.40
CA VAL A 330 -8.61 -3.81 22.34
C VAL A 330 -9.63 -3.70 21.20
N GLN A 331 -10.27 -4.80 20.80
CA GLN A 331 -11.30 -4.77 19.75
C GLN A 331 -12.54 -3.95 20.18
N GLN A 332 -12.98 -4.09 21.42
CA GLN A 332 -14.10 -3.30 21.96
C GLN A 332 -13.74 -1.81 22.06
N ALA A 333 -12.56 -1.49 22.57
CA ALA A 333 -12.06 -0.12 22.65
C ALA A 333 -11.90 0.51 21.26
N ARG A 334 -11.39 -0.25 20.28
CA ARG A 334 -11.28 0.17 18.88
C ARG A 334 -12.63 0.61 18.31
N ALA A 335 -13.69 -0.17 18.50
CA ALA A 335 -15.02 0.17 17.99
C ALA A 335 -15.58 1.48 18.59
N GLN A 336 -15.33 1.71 19.89
CA GLN A 336 -15.71 2.95 20.57
C GLN A 336 -14.91 4.15 20.05
N LEU A 337 -13.59 4.01 19.98
CA LEU A 337 -12.68 5.05 19.50
C LEU A 337 -13.00 5.45 18.06
N GLN A 338 -13.35 4.51 17.19
CA GLN A 338 -13.76 4.82 15.82
C GLN A 338 -14.95 5.78 15.78
N THR A 339 -15.96 5.54 16.61
CA THR A 339 -17.13 6.43 16.70
C THR A 339 -16.75 7.82 17.23
N GLN A 340 -15.84 7.88 18.21
CA GLN A 340 -15.37 9.15 18.77
C GLN A 340 -14.54 9.96 17.76
N LEU A 341 -13.64 9.32 17.02
CA LEU A 341 -12.85 10.00 16.00
C LEU A 341 -13.73 10.46 14.84
N ASP A 342 -14.71 9.66 14.40
CA ASP A 342 -15.67 10.08 13.37
C ASP A 342 -16.40 11.37 13.77
N ALA A 343 -16.80 11.48 15.05
CA ALA A 343 -17.42 12.70 15.58
C ALA A 343 -16.44 13.88 15.60
N ALA A 344 -15.19 13.66 16.02
CA ALA A 344 -14.15 14.70 16.04
C ALA A 344 -13.78 15.19 14.62
N LEU A 345 -14.00 14.37 13.59
CA LEU A 345 -13.73 14.70 12.18
C LEU A 345 -14.96 15.21 11.42
N ALA A 346 -16.12 15.36 12.06
CA ALA A 346 -17.38 15.69 11.38
C ALA A 346 -17.29 16.99 10.56
N ASP A 347 -16.62 18.01 11.10
CA ASP A 347 -16.49 19.35 10.53
C ASP A 347 -15.38 19.49 9.47
N PHE A 348 -14.66 18.41 9.17
CA PHE A 348 -13.63 18.39 8.14
C PHE A 348 -14.06 17.51 6.96
N ASP A 349 -13.50 17.79 5.80
CA ASP A 349 -13.69 16.96 4.61
C ASP A 349 -12.62 15.86 4.56
N LEU A 350 -11.41 16.14 5.04
CA LEU A 350 -10.30 15.18 5.18
C LEU A 350 -9.21 15.66 6.16
N LEU A 351 -8.32 14.74 6.53
CA LEU A 351 -7.05 15.06 7.19
C LEU A 351 -5.89 15.09 6.19
N ALA A 352 -4.91 15.96 6.41
CA ALA A 352 -3.67 16.02 5.66
C ALA A 352 -2.45 15.97 6.59
N LEU A 353 -1.51 15.06 6.29
CA LEU A 353 -0.25 14.90 7.02
C LEU A 353 0.80 14.17 6.17
N PRO A 354 2.10 14.20 6.53
CA PRO A 354 3.10 13.36 5.88
C PRO A 354 2.72 11.87 5.97
N THR A 355 2.82 11.14 4.86
CA THR A 355 2.54 9.69 4.84
C THR A 355 3.51 8.95 5.73
N VAL A 356 4.79 9.29 5.65
CA VAL A 356 5.86 8.78 6.51
C VAL A 356 6.75 9.96 6.94
N PRO A 357 7.39 9.89 8.12
CA PRO A 357 8.14 11.03 8.68
C PRO A 357 9.58 11.13 8.17
N VAL A 358 10.07 10.17 7.40
CA VAL A 358 11.45 10.11 6.88
C VAL A 358 11.44 9.90 5.37
N VAL A 359 12.48 10.33 4.67
CA VAL A 359 12.74 9.80 3.31
C VAL A 359 13.29 8.38 3.40
N ALA A 360 13.40 7.68 2.27
CA ALA A 360 13.89 6.30 2.27
C ALA A 360 15.34 6.23 2.82
N PRO A 361 15.62 5.58 3.96
CA PRO A 361 16.99 5.33 4.42
C PRO A 361 17.73 4.36 3.48
N THR A 362 19.07 4.32 3.58
CA THR A 362 19.86 3.31 2.86
C THR A 362 19.60 1.92 3.45
N ILE A 363 19.65 0.88 2.61
CA ILE A 363 19.48 -0.51 3.05
C ILE A 363 20.55 -0.85 4.08
N GLU A 364 21.81 -0.49 3.80
CA GLU A 364 22.97 -0.68 4.68
C GLU A 364 22.78 -0.05 6.08
N SER A 365 22.13 1.12 6.17
CA SER A 365 21.90 1.76 7.48
C SER A 365 20.97 0.97 8.40
N LEU A 366 20.29 -0.06 7.89
CA LEU A 366 19.34 -0.89 8.62
C LEU A 366 19.88 -2.30 8.89
N ASP A 367 21.18 -2.55 8.68
CA ASP A 367 21.83 -3.82 9.05
C ASP A 367 21.84 -4.03 10.58
N ASP A 368 21.85 -2.93 11.34
CA ASP A 368 21.67 -2.93 12.80
C ASP A 368 20.19 -3.13 13.17
N ALA A 369 19.92 -4.13 14.02
CA ALA A 369 18.57 -4.50 14.41
C ALA A 369 17.84 -3.36 15.15
N ASP A 370 18.51 -2.61 16.03
CA ASP A 370 17.88 -1.53 16.79
C ASP A 370 17.46 -0.37 15.87
N THR A 371 18.35 -0.02 14.93
CA THR A 371 18.08 0.98 13.89
C THR A 371 16.95 0.53 12.97
N PHE A 372 16.92 -0.75 12.58
CA PHE A 372 15.79 -1.33 11.85
C PHE A 372 14.48 -1.19 12.63
N HIS A 373 14.44 -1.60 13.90
CA HIS A 373 13.23 -1.55 14.72
C HIS A 373 12.70 -0.13 14.89
N ARG A 374 13.59 0.83 15.21
CA ARG A 374 13.24 2.25 15.36
C ARG A 374 12.69 2.82 14.05
N THR A 375 13.37 2.57 12.94
CA THR A 375 12.95 3.04 11.61
C THR A 375 11.61 2.42 11.22
N ASN A 376 11.44 1.12 11.43
CA ASN A 376 10.21 0.40 11.09
C ASN A 376 9.01 0.94 11.90
N MET A 377 9.19 1.16 13.21
CA MET A 377 8.15 1.80 14.02
C MET A 377 7.82 3.20 13.53
N LEU A 378 8.83 3.97 13.14
CA LEU A 378 8.68 5.35 12.70
C LEU A 378 7.93 5.44 11.35
N VAL A 379 8.25 4.60 10.36
CA VAL A 379 7.52 4.58 9.05
C VAL A 379 6.11 4.02 9.17
N LEU A 380 5.84 3.11 10.12
CA LEU A 380 4.51 2.56 10.38
C LEU A 380 3.62 3.51 11.19
N ARG A 381 4.20 4.44 11.98
CA ARG A 381 3.48 5.28 12.95
C ARG A 381 2.26 5.97 12.34
N ASN A 382 2.49 6.82 11.33
CA ASN A 382 1.43 7.61 10.73
C ASN A 382 0.36 6.74 10.06
N PRO A 383 0.71 5.80 9.15
CA PRO A 383 -0.31 5.06 8.44
C PRO A 383 -1.10 4.08 9.31
N SER A 384 -0.48 3.44 10.30
CA SER A 384 -1.10 2.40 11.14
C SER A 384 -2.25 2.91 12.01
N VAL A 385 -2.20 4.18 12.43
CA VAL A 385 -3.33 4.83 13.13
C VAL A 385 -4.60 4.73 12.28
N PHE A 386 -4.51 5.01 10.98
CA PHE A 386 -5.68 4.99 10.09
C PHE A 386 -6.12 3.59 9.68
N ASN A 387 -5.27 2.56 9.79
CA ASN A 387 -5.73 1.17 9.75
C ASN A 387 -6.55 0.82 10.99
N PHE A 388 -6.05 1.20 12.17
CA PHE A 388 -6.76 0.97 13.43
C PHE A 388 -8.14 1.64 13.40
N TYR A 389 -8.24 2.86 12.89
CA TYR A 389 -9.52 3.56 12.76
C TYR A 389 -10.40 3.15 11.56
N ASP A 390 -9.91 2.26 10.70
CA ASP A 390 -10.58 1.86 9.45
C ASP A 390 -10.94 3.05 8.53
N LEU A 391 -10.08 4.07 8.50
CA LEU A 391 -10.28 5.25 7.67
C LEU A 391 -9.61 5.04 6.31
N PRO A 392 -10.28 5.29 5.18
CA PRO A 392 -9.64 5.22 3.86
C PRO A 392 -8.58 6.33 3.74
N ALA A 393 -7.48 6.06 3.04
CA ALA A 393 -6.36 6.98 2.92
C ALA A 393 -5.66 6.87 1.57
N VAL A 394 -5.29 8.01 0.99
CA VAL A 394 -4.48 8.12 -0.24
C VAL A 394 -3.12 8.72 0.12
N SER A 395 -2.02 8.09 -0.31
CA SER A 395 -0.69 8.71 -0.33
C SER A 395 -0.43 9.27 -1.72
N LEU A 396 -0.19 10.58 -1.82
CA LEU A 396 0.19 11.28 -3.05
C LEU A 396 1.68 11.63 -3.02
N PRO A 397 2.40 11.50 -4.15
CA PRO A 397 3.75 12.04 -4.24
C PRO A 397 3.69 13.57 -4.20
N LEU A 398 4.54 14.19 -3.39
CA LEU A 398 4.73 15.64 -3.39
C LEU A 398 5.69 16.06 -4.51
N PRO A 399 5.53 17.27 -5.07
CA PRO A 399 6.53 17.86 -5.96
C PRO A 399 7.89 17.98 -5.26
N ARG A 400 8.96 17.57 -5.94
CA ARG A 400 10.34 17.59 -5.42
C ARG A 400 11.29 18.13 -6.47
N ALA A 401 12.40 18.72 -6.05
CA ALA A 401 13.44 19.14 -6.98
C ALA A 401 14.14 17.93 -7.61
N ALA A 402 14.80 18.13 -8.75
CA ALA A 402 15.57 17.08 -9.40
C ALA A 402 16.66 16.54 -8.45
N GLY A 403 16.73 15.22 -8.30
CA GLY A 403 17.70 14.56 -7.41
C GLY A 403 17.25 14.40 -5.95
N GLU A 404 16.16 15.04 -5.54
CA GLU A 404 15.61 14.83 -4.19
C GLU A 404 14.81 13.52 -4.09
N LEU A 405 14.80 12.96 -2.89
CA LEU A 405 14.04 11.75 -2.60
C LEU A 405 12.54 12.03 -2.50
N PRO A 406 11.68 11.06 -2.85
CA PRO A 406 10.24 11.24 -2.79
C PRO A 406 9.73 11.44 -1.36
N VAL A 407 8.67 12.24 -1.22
CA VAL A 407 7.91 12.40 0.02
C VAL A 407 6.42 12.28 -0.29
N GLY A 408 5.69 11.62 0.60
CA GLY A 408 4.26 11.40 0.48
C GLY A 408 3.42 12.37 1.32
N LEU A 409 2.34 12.89 0.72
CA LEU A 409 1.22 13.51 1.42
C LEU A 409 0.10 12.47 1.58
N MET A 410 -0.25 12.17 2.83
CA MET A 410 -1.39 11.32 3.13
C MET A 410 -2.64 12.19 3.31
N LEU A 411 -3.66 11.90 2.50
CA LEU A 411 -5.02 12.41 2.65
C LEU A 411 -5.88 11.30 3.25
N VAL A 412 -6.52 11.57 4.38
CA VAL A 412 -7.37 10.60 5.08
C VAL A 412 -8.81 11.05 5.00
N GLY A 413 -9.67 10.21 4.45
CA GLY A 413 -11.10 10.47 4.31
C GLY A 413 -11.90 9.96 5.48
N LYS A 414 -13.22 10.16 5.42
CA LYS A 414 -14.18 9.60 6.38
C LYS A 414 -14.35 8.10 6.13
N ARG A 415 -14.62 7.34 7.19
CA ARG A 415 -14.93 5.90 7.11
C ARG A 415 -16.08 5.66 6.14
N HIS A 416 -15.94 4.68 5.24
CA HIS A 416 -16.86 4.41 4.12
C HIS A 416 -16.99 5.53 3.06
N GLY A 417 -16.22 6.62 3.20
CA GLY A 417 -16.16 7.75 2.27
C GLY A 417 -15.14 7.57 1.14
N ASP A 418 -14.78 6.34 0.79
CA ASP A 418 -13.71 5.98 -0.16
C ASP A 418 -13.80 6.74 -1.49
N ARG A 419 -14.99 6.78 -2.10
CA ARG A 419 -15.20 7.45 -3.39
C ARG A 419 -15.04 8.97 -3.28
N GLU A 420 -15.53 9.56 -2.19
CA GLU A 420 -15.38 10.99 -1.94
C GLU A 420 -13.91 11.35 -1.73
N LEU A 421 -13.19 10.55 -0.95
CA LEU A 421 -11.75 10.71 -0.76
C LEU A 421 -11.00 10.64 -2.10
N LEU A 422 -11.29 9.67 -2.96
CA LEU A 422 -10.67 9.56 -4.27
C LEU A 422 -10.98 10.79 -5.15
N SER A 423 -12.22 11.30 -5.11
CA SER A 423 -12.61 12.50 -5.86
C SER A 423 -11.85 13.75 -5.39
N VAL A 424 -11.71 13.94 -4.07
CA VAL A 424 -10.94 15.04 -3.50
C VAL A 424 -9.44 14.87 -3.75
N ALA A 425 -8.90 13.67 -3.57
CA ALA A 425 -7.50 13.38 -3.81
C ALA A 425 -7.11 13.61 -5.29
N ALA A 426 -8.00 13.32 -6.24
CA ALA A 426 -7.78 13.62 -7.65
C ALA A 426 -7.67 15.13 -7.89
N ALA A 427 -8.55 15.92 -7.25
CA ALA A 427 -8.50 17.38 -7.31
C ALA A 427 -7.21 17.94 -6.71
N VAL A 428 -6.81 17.44 -5.54
CA VAL A 428 -5.55 17.81 -4.88
C VAL A 428 -4.36 17.46 -5.77
N GLN A 429 -4.30 16.24 -6.32
CA GLN A 429 -3.21 15.82 -7.22
C GLN A 429 -3.05 16.77 -8.41
N SER A 430 -4.16 17.18 -9.06
CA SER A 430 -4.10 18.15 -10.16
C SER A 430 -3.54 19.52 -9.74
N SER A 431 -3.81 19.96 -8.51
CA SER A 431 -3.27 21.21 -7.96
C SER A 431 -1.79 21.11 -7.54
N LEU A 432 -1.22 19.90 -7.40
CA LEU A 432 0.21 19.72 -7.12
C LEU A 432 1.06 19.70 -8.38
N THR A 433 0.45 19.40 -9.53
CA THR A 433 1.13 19.31 -10.84
C THR A 433 1.10 20.60 -11.65
N ALA A 434 0.31 21.58 -11.22
CA ALA A 434 0.23 22.92 -11.81
C ALA A 434 1.24 23.84 -11.12
#